data_AF-A0A379W6T6-F1
#
_entry.id   AF-A0A379W6T6-F1
#
_cell.length_a   1.000
_cell.length_b   1.000
_cell.length_c   1.000
_cell.angle_alpha   90.00
_cell.angle_beta   90.00
_cell.angle_gamma   90.00
#
_symmetry.space_group_name_H-M   'P 1'
#
loop_
_entity.id
_entity.type
_entity.pdbx_description
1 polymer ?
#
loop_
_entity_poly.entity_id
_entity_poly.type
_entity_poly.pdbx_seq_one_letter_code
_entity_poly.pdbx_strand_id
1 'polypeptide(L)'
;MYKHDVLDGDSEKWYENGHRESIYPYKNGMLNGDAKHWNEQGKLTYTTEYKDDKKQGADRRWSERTGKLVEEVMFANDERNGLKREFNDRTGKVLSALPYVDGDKEVQKKPMMKTA
;
A
#
# COMPACT_ATOMS: atom_id res chain seq x y z
N MET A 1 -7.83 27.43 27.33
CA MET A 1 -8.75 26.42 26.78
C MET A 1 -8.05 25.78 25.60
N TYR A 2 -7.58 24.54 25.73
CA TYR A 2 -6.92 23.84 24.63
C TYR A 2 -8.00 23.30 23.70
N LYS A 3 -8.15 23.92 22.53
CA LYS A 3 -8.92 23.35 21.43
C LYS A 3 -8.07 22.20 20.92
N HIS A 4 -8.53 20.96 21.08
CA HIS A 4 -7.90 19.84 20.41
C HIS A 4 -8.04 20.10 18.91
N ASP A 5 -6.96 20.50 18.26
CA ASP A 5 -6.87 20.60 16.80
C ASP A 5 -6.96 19.20 16.23
N VAL A 6 -8.19 18.73 16.07
CA VAL A 6 -8.52 17.49 15.39
C VAL A 6 -8.10 17.68 13.94
N LEU A 7 -7.07 16.95 13.50
CA LEU A 7 -6.61 16.99 12.11
C LEU A 7 -7.75 16.53 11.19
N ASP A 8 -8.14 17.39 10.26
CA ASP A 8 -9.14 17.09 9.24
C ASP A 8 -8.63 17.62 7.89
N GLY A 9 -8.52 16.71 6.91
CA GLY A 9 -7.88 16.96 5.63
C GLY A 9 -6.55 16.22 5.45
N ASP A 10 -5.91 16.49 4.32
CA ASP A 10 -4.68 15.82 3.92
C ASP A 10 -3.46 16.45 4.60
N SER A 11 -2.64 15.61 5.24
CA SER A 11 -1.29 15.99 5.68
C SER A 11 -0.30 15.61 4.59
N GLU A 12 0.46 16.59 4.11
CA GLU A 12 1.38 16.41 3.00
C GLU A 12 2.83 16.65 3.43
N LYS A 13 3.74 15.85 2.87
CA LYS A 13 5.18 16.13 2.92
C LYS A 13 5.72 16.31 1.51
N TRP A 14 6.78 17.10 1.41
CA TRP A 14 7.39 17.51 0.15
C TRP A 14 8.91 17.32 0.25
N TYR A 15 9.50 16.86 -0.85
CA TYR A 15 10.94 16.88 -1.02
C TYR A 15 11.44 18.31 -1.24
N GLU A 16 12.74 18.54 -1.02
CA GLU A 16 13.37 19.86 -1.23
C GLU A 16 13.24 20.35 -2.69
N ASN A 17 13.12 19.42 -3.64
CA ASN A 17 12.91 19.72 -5.06
C ASN A 17 11.48 20.16 -5.40
N GLY A 18 10.58 20.24 -4.42
CA GLY A 18 9.18 20.65 -4.60
C GLY A 18 8.25 19.54 -5.06
N HIS A 19 8.73 18.31 -5.28
CA HIS A 19 7.85 17.16 -5.52
C HIS A 19 7.24 16.66 -4.21
N ARG A 20 5.99 16.19 -4.30
CA ARG A 20 5.30 15.59 -3.16
C ARG A 20 6.00 14.30 -2.75
N GLU A 21 6.27 14.14 -1.47
CA GLU A 21 6.83 12.92 -0.87
C GLU A 21 5.72 12.00 -0.41
N SER A 22 4.74 12.53 0.33
CA SER A 22 3.65 11.72 0.87
C SER A 22 2.39 12.53 1.13
N ILE A 23 1.27 11.81 1.18
CA ILE A 23 -0.04 12.32 1.59
C ILE A 23 -0.66 11.33 2.58
N TYR A 24 -1.26 11.86 3.63
CA TYR A 24 -1.94 11.12 4.68
C TYR A 24 -3.31 11.76 4.91
N PRO A 25 -4.41 11.11 4.48
CA PRO A 25 -5.75 11.65 4.64
C PRO A 25 -6.23 11.46 6.07
N TYR A 26 -6.51 12.56 6.78
CA TYR A 26 -7.11 12.54 8.11
C TYR A 26 -8.57 12.95 8.06
N LYS A 27 -9.40 12.27 8.86
CA LYS A 27 -10.80 12.62 9.10
C LYS A 27 -11.07 12.48 10.58
N ASN A 28 -11.55 13.55 11.22
CA ASN A 28 -11.76 13.57 12.67
C ASN A 28 -10.52 13.13 13.48
N GLY A 29 -9.33 13.50 13.03
CA GLY A 29 -8.07 13.23 13.72
C GLY A 29 -7.49 11.83 13.48
N MET A 30 -8.18 10.99 12.70
CA MET A 30 -7.75 9.61 12.39
C MET A 30 -7.43 9.48 10.90
N LEU A 31 -6.42 8.67 10.55
CA LEU A 31 -6.15 8.28 9.17
C LEU A 31 -7.36 7.54 8.60
N ASN A 32 -7.88 8.06 7.50
CA ASN A 32 -9.05 7.51 6.84
C ASN A 32 -8.98 7.81 5.33
N GLY A 33 -8.65 6.77 4.56
CA GLY A 33 -8.41 6.85 3.12
C GLY A 33 -7.03 6.31 2.72
N ASP A 34 -6.62 6.59 1.49
CA ASP A 34 -5.37 6.10 0.92
C ASP A 34 -4.20 7.02 1.30
N ALA A 35 -3.33 6.57 2.20
CA ALA A 35 -2.01 7.16 2.30
C ALA A 35 -1.21 6.83 1.03
N LYS A 36 -0.45 7.79 0.49
CA LYS A 36 0.35 7.59 -0.73
C LYS A 36 1.75 8.18 -0.54
N HIS A 37 2.73 7.55 -1.17
CA HIS A 37 4.10 8.01 -1.22
C HIS A 37 4.64 8.02 -2.65
N TRP A 38 5.44 9.03 -2.95
CA TRP A 38 6.16 9.17 -4.19
C TRP A 38 7.64 9.28 -3.91
N ASN A 39 8.49 8.93 -4.87
CA ASN A 39 9.92 9.19 -4.79
C ASN A 39 10.25 10.64 -5.22
N GLU A 40 11.52 11.03 -5.09
CA GLU A 40 11.98 12.38 -5.46
C GLU A 40 11.74 12.74 -6.93
N GLN A 41 11.48 11.77 -7.81
CA GLN A 41 11.13 12.00 -9.21
C GLN A 41 9.61 12.18 -9.44
N GLY A 42 8.81 12.19 -8.37
CA GLY A 42 7.35 12.28 -8.41
C GLY A 42 6.65 10.99 -8.82
N LYS A 43 7.34 9.84 -8.82
CA LYS A 43 6.72 8.54 -9.16
C LYS A 43 6.12 7.91 -7.91
N LEU A 44 4.87 7.46 -8.01
CA LEU A 44 4.21 6.73 -6.92
C LEU A 44 4.98 5.43 -6.63
N THR A 45 5.32 5.21 -5.37
CA THR A 45 6.07 4.03 -4.91
C THR A 45 5.25 3.15 -3.98
N TYR A 46 4.32 3.74 -3.22
CA TYR A 46 3.61 3.05 -2.18
C TYR A 46 2.24 3.66 -1.88
N THR A 47 1.26 2.83 -1.52
CA THR A 47 -0.02 3.27 -0.98
C THR A 47 -0.53 2.30 0.06
N THR A 48 -1.19 2.81 1.09
CA THR A 48 -1.84 2.01 2.12
C THR A 48 -3.24 2.53 2.37
N GLU A 49 -4.23 1.64 2.31
CA GLU A 49 -5.61 1.94 2.65
C GLU A 49 -5.77 1.94 4.18
N TYR A 50 -6.20 3.07 4.74
CA TYR A 50 -6.48 3.24 6.17
C TYR A 50 -7.97 3.47 6.43
N LYS A 51 -8.45 2.96 7.57
CA LYS A 51 -9.76 3.26 8.14
C LYS A 51 -9.62 3.37 9.66
N ASP A 52 -9.94 4.53 10.19
CA ASP A 52 -9.93 4.81 11.63
C ASP A 52 -8.59 4.42 12.28
N ASP A 53 -7.49 4.96 11.70
CA ASP A 53 -6.08 4.73 12.06
C ASP A 53 -5.52 3.32 11.78
N LYS A 54 -6.34 2.38 11.32
CA LYS A 54 -5.91 1.02 11.03
C LYS A 54 -5.76 0.76 9.54
N LYS A 55 -4.77 -0.03 9.15
CA LYS A 55 -4.71 -0.56 7.79
C LYS A 55 -5.93 -1.43 7.53
N GLN A 56 -6.66 -1.09 6.47
CA GLN A 56 -7.90 -1.73 6.10
C GLN A 56 -8.03 -1.72 4.59
N GLY A 57 -7.78 -2.86 3.95
CA GLY A 57 -7.75 -2.99 2.50
C GLY A 57 -6.35 -3.25 1.96
N ALA A 58 -6.05 -2.71 0.79
CA ALA A 58 -4.78 -3.03 0.13
C ALA A 58 -3.62 -2.12 0.56
N ASP A 59 -2.48 -2.76 0.73
CA ASP A 59 -1.16 -2.16 0.76
C ASP A 59 -0.45 -2.49 -0.56
N ARG A 60 0.03 -1.49 -1.30
CA ARG A 60 0.53 -1.66 -2.67
C ARG A 60 1.90 -1.01 -2.85
N ARG A 61 2.74 -1.67 -3.66
CA ARG A 61 4.06 -1.15 -4.08
C ARG A 61 4.20 -1.13 -5.59
N TRP A 62 4.85 -0.09 -6.10
CA TRP A 62 5.13 0.09 -7.52
C TRP A 62 6.63 0.09 -7.79
N SER A 63 7.02 -0.45 -8.94
CA SER A 63 8.40 -0.41 -9.42
C SER A 63 8.81 1.02 -9.73
N GLU A 64 9.87 1.53 -9.11
CA GLU A 64 10.42 2.85 -9.45
C GLU A 64 10.94 2.92 -10.89
N ARG A 65 11.35 1.77 -11.43
CA ARG A 65 11.87 1.64 -12.78
C ARG A 65 10.77 1.72 -13.84
N THR A 66 9.63 1.07 -13.61
CA THR A 66 8.59 0.93 -14.65
C THR A 66 7.24 1.57 -14.31
N GLY A 67 7.02 1.98 -13.07
CA GLY A 67 5.74 2.49 -12.56
C GLY A 67 4.64 1.42 -12.48
N LYS A 68 4.96 0.14 -12.69
CA LYS A 68 3.98 -0.96 -12.59
C LYS A 68 3.88 -1.47 -11.17
N LEU A 69 2.68 -1.91 -10.77
CA LEU A 69 2.46 -2.61 -9.51
C LEU A 69 3.36 -3.86 -9.46
N VAL A 70 4.01 -4.08 -8.32
CA VAL A 70 4.91 -5.23 -8.09
C VAL A 70 4.51 -6.05 -6.89
N GLU A 71 3.82 -5.47 -5.93
CA GLU A 71 3.34 -6.17 -4.73
C GLU A 71 2.02 -5.57 -4.27
N GLU A 72 1.11 -6.43 -3.82
CA GLU A 72 -0.09 -6.05 -3.10
C GLU A 72 -0.32 -7.02 -1.94
N VAL A 73 -0.64 -6.48 -0.76
CA VAL A 73 -0.94 -7.24 0.45
C VAL A 73 -2.26 -6.73 1.02
N MET A 74 -3.18 -7.64 1.31
CA MET A 74 -4.46 -7.27 1.91
C MET A 74 -4.36 -7.25 3.44
N PHE A 75 -4.98 -6.25 4.06
CA PHE A 75 -5.04 -6.03 5.51
C PHE A 75 -6.50 -5.87 5.98
N ALA A 76 -6.77 -6.30 7.21
CA ALA A 76 -7.99 -5.98 7.95
C ALA A 76 -7.61 -5.69 9.40
N ASN A 77 -7.94 -4.49 9.90
CA ASN A 77 -7.58 -4.04 11.25
C ASN A 77 -6.10 -4.23 11.60
N ASP A 78 -5.19 -3.74 10.74
CA ASP A 78 -3.72 -3.85 10.86
C ASP A 78 -3.12 -5.27 10.68
N GLU A 79 -3.96 -6.30 10.66
CA GLU A 79 -3.54 -7.67 10.42
C GLU A 79 -3.57 -7.99 8.92
N ARG A 80 -2.57 -8.71 8.42
CA ARG A 80 -2.61 -9.21 7.04
C ARG A 80 -3.78 -10.18 6.93
N ASN A 81 -4.67 -9.96 5.97
CA ASN A 81 -5.86 -10.77 5.78
C ASN A 81 -6.21 -10.84 4.30
N GLY A 82 -6.16 -12.05 3.72
CA GLY A 82 -6.46 -12.28 2.32
C GLY A 82 -5.21 -12.65 1.52
N LEU A 83 -5.07 -12.10 0.32
CA LEU A 83 -3.99 -12.48 -0.59
C LEU A 83 -2.78 -11.56 -0.47
N LYS A 84 -1.59 -12.16 -0.54
CA LYS A 84 -0.37 -11.50 -1.04
C LYS A 84 -0.27 -11.78 -2.54
N ARG A 85 -0.13 -10.74 -3.36
CA ARG A 85 0.12 -10.84 -4.80
C ARG A 85 1.44 -10.18 -5.16
N GLU A 86 2.23 -10.85 -5.98
CA GLU A 86 3.45 -10.29 -6.58
C GLU A 86 3.28 -10.25 -8.10
N PHE A 87 3.83 -9.22 -8.74
CA PHE A 87 3.63 -8.95 -10.15
C PHE A 87 4.96 -8.71 -10.84
N ASN A 88 5.03 -9.13 -12.09
CA ASN A 88 6.19 -8.92 -12.94
C ASN A 88 6.26 -7.45 -13.37
N ASP A 89 7.32 -6.75 -12.98
CA ASP A 89 7.46 -5.31 -13.22
C ASP A 89 7.58 -4.90 -14.70
N ARG A 90 7.84 -5.84 -15.62
CA ARG A 90 7.89 -5.59 -17.08
C ARG A 90 6.52 -5.80 -17.72
N THR A 91 5.82 -6.86 -17.35
CA THR A 91 4.58 -7.29 -18.03
C THR A 91 3.31 -6.95 -17.28
N GLY A 92 3.39 -6.70 -15.97
CA GLY A 92 2.24 -6.54 -15.07
C GLY A 92 1.52 -7.85 -14.74
N LYS A 93 2.01 -9.01 -15.23
CA LYS A 93 1.39 -10.30 -14.96
C LYS A 93 1.69 -10.75 -13.53
N VAL A 94 0.70 -11.36 -12.88
CA VAL A 94 0.87 -12.00 -11.57
C VAL A 94 1.96 -13.08 -11.66
N LEU A 95 2.91 -13.02 -10.74
CA LEU A 95 3.96 -14.01 -10.54
C LEU A 95 3.57 -14.99 -9.44
N SER A 96 3.01 -14.48 -8.33
CA SER A 96 2.56 -15.27 -7.20
C SER A 96 1.29 -14.67 -6.59
N ALA A 97 0.42 -15.54 -6.08
CA ALA A 97 -0.75 -15.16 -5.30
C ALA A 97 -0.91 -16.18 -4.17
N LEU A 98 -0.65 -15.77 -2.94
CA LEU A 98 -0.64 -16.64 -1.76
C LEU A 98 -1.72 -16.17 -0.78
N PRO A 99 -2.63 -17.05 -0.32
CA PRO A 99 -3.44 -16.73 0.84
C PRO A 99 -2.52 -16.56 2.05
N TYR A 100 -2.69 -15.45 2.75
CA TYR A 100 -2.11 -15.26 4.06
C TYR A 100 -2.88 -16.12 5.04
N VAL A 101 -2.18 -17.04 5.70
CA VAL A 101 -2.69 -17.81 6.84
C VAL A 101 -1.87 -17.37 8.03
N ASP A 102 -2.54 -16.82 9.03
CA ASP A 102 -1.93 -16.37 10.27
C ASP A 102 -1.16 -17.54 10.93
N GLY A 103 0.10 -17.28 11.30
CA GLY A 103 1.03 -18.28 11.83
C GLY A 103 1.71 -19.20 10.79
N ASP A 104 2.92 -18.82 10.36
CA ASP A 104 4.02 -19.68 9.87
C ASP A 104 3.68 -21.08 9.33
N LYS A 105 2.89 -21.16 8.26
CA LYS A 105 2.97 -22.29 7.33
C LYS A 105 2.94 -21.77 5.92
N GLU A 106 4.13 -21.52 5.37
CA GLU A 106 4.37 -21.48 3.93
C GLU A 106 3.52 -22.55 3.25
N VAL A 107 2.45 -22.14 2.55
CA VAL A 107 1.79 -23.04 1.63
C VAL A 107 2.75 -23.19 0.46
N GLN A 108 3.28 -24.40 0.33
CA GLN A 108 4.18 -24.85 -0.73
C GLN A 108 3.79 -24.19 -2.06
N LYS A 109 4.78 -23.50 -2.64
CA LYS A 109 4.72 -22.89 -3.97
C LYS A 109 4.08 -23.87 -4.96
N LYS A 110 2.79 -23.70 -5.27
CA LYS A 110 2.24 -24.27 -6.50
C LYS A 110 2.59 -23.27 -7.61
N PRO A 111 3.50 -23.60 -8.54
CA PRO A 111 3.66 -22.75 -9.71
C PRO A 111 2.30 -22.69 -10.39
N MET A 112 1.79 -21.48 -10.62
CA MET A 112 0.73 -21.29 -11.61
C MET A 112 1.34 -21.68 -12.95
N MET A 113 1.15 -22.95 -13.33
CA MET A 113 1.36 -23.40 -14.69
C MET A 113 0.56 -22.47 -15.59
N LYS A 114 1.27 -21.76 -16.46
CA LYS A 114 0.63 -21.08 -17.58
C LYS A 114 0.15 -22.17 -18.52
N THR A 115 -1.16 -22.40 -18.55
CA THR A 115 -1.79 -23.12 -19.66
C THR A 115 -1.98 -22.13 -20.80
N ALA A 116 -1.15 -22.26 -21.83
CA ALA A 116 -1.42 -22.02 -23.27
C ALA A 116 -0.08 -21.99 -24.02
#